data_AF-A0A938T442-F1
#
_entry.id   AF-A0A938T442-F1
#
_cell.length_a   1.000
_cell.length_b   1.000
_cell.length_c   1.000
_cell.angle_alpha   90.00
_cell.angle_beta   90.00
_cell.angle_gamma   90.00
#
_symmetry.space_group_name_H-M   'P 1'
#
loop_
_entity.id
_entity.type
_entity.pdbx_description
1 polymer ?
#
loop_
_entity_poly.entity_id
_entity_poly.type
_entity_poly.pdbx_seq_one_letter_code
_entity_poly.pdbx_strand_id
1 'polypeptide(L)'
;MNIFKQFMGCCCVLLGMGWSTAVLANPYEVAHTVRLADPLDTEDGKPQELQLIQLFDKDKDVIGYKMQLHTDVCLERICKKIEITLYWDANGKYVKLETPPNAPLTKNDHDEFTKGDYKTLDRILKNERSRLGSYPLSSFVDAYMSNGTDAVSGATQQRAAKEIVPGAAYSTWVIWRWVHGDVTREIKRLTAQVKS
;
A
#
# COMPACT_ATOMS: atom_id res chain seq x y z
N MET A 1 55.39 24.95 -59.27
CA MET A 1 55.16 24.01 -58.14
C MET A 1 53.65 23.96 -57.92
N ASN A 2 53.07 22.78 -58.14
CA ASN A 2 51.64 22.44 -58.33
C ASN A 2 50.75 22.81 -57.11
N ILE A 3 49.55 23.39 -57.25
CA ILE A 3 48.20 22.80 -57.50
C ILE A 3 47.90 21.50 -56.73
N PHE A 4 46.88 21.50 -55.85
CA PHE A 4 45.86 20.44 -55.57
C PHE A 4 45.01 20.87 -54.33
N LYS A 5 43.75 21.33 -54.46
CA LYS A 5 42.46 20.58 -54.45
C LYS A 5 42.22 19.58 -53.30
N GLN A 6 41.31 19.96 -52.39
CA GLN A 6 40.09 19.29 -51.86
C GLN A 6 40.05 17.79 -51.54
N PHE A 7 39.17 17.45 -50.56
CA PHE A 7 38.66 16.17 -50.02
C PHE A 7 39.24 15.89 -48.61
N MET A 8 38.56 15.30 -47.61
CA MET A 8 37.20 14.82 -47.36
C MET A 8 37.19 14.27 -45.93
N GLY A 9 36.09 14.44 -45.20
CA GLY A 9 35.65 13.55 -44.11
C GLY A 9 36.49 13.49 -42.84
N CYS A 10 35.98 14.07 -41.75
CA CYS A 10 36.04 13.38 -40.46
C CYS A 10 34.74 13.61 -39.69
N CYS A 11 33.89 12.59 -39.79
CA CYS A 11 32.69 12.41 -39.00
C CYS A 11 33.12 12.16 -37.54
N CYS A 12 33.20 13.20 -36.72
CA CYS A 12 33.17 13.01 -35.26
C CYS A 12 31.71 12.97 -34.85
N VAL A 13 31.20 11.74 -34.84
CA VAL A 13 30.00 11.31 -34.13
C VAL A 13 29.94 12.04 -32.79
N LEU A 14 28.89 12.86 -32.63
CA LEU A 14 28.44 13.31 -31.33
C LEU A 14 28.00 12.06 -30.57
N LEU A 15 28.94 11.44 -29.85
CA LEU A 15 28.61 10.49 -28.80
C LEU A 15 27.84 11.29 -27.76
N GLY A 16 26.52 11.12 -27.79
CA GLY A 16 25.64 11.66 -26.78
C GLY A 16 26.19 11.29 -25.42
N MET A 17 26.55 12.30 -24.64
CA MET A 17 26.58 12.17 -23.20
C MET A 17 25.14 11.94 -22.77
N GLY A 18 24.69 10.69 -22.90
CA GLY A 18 23.54 10.20 -22.17
C GLY A 18 23.89 10.38 -20.72
N TRP A 19 23.34 11.43 -20.10
CA TRP A 19 23.24 11.52 -18.66
C TRP A 19 22.29 10.39 -18.27
N SER A 20 22.79 9.17 -18.19
CA SER A 20 22.19 8.15 -17.36
C SER A 20 22.26 8.73 -15.96
N THR A 21 21.17 9.36 -15.54
CA THR A 21 20.85 9.49 -14.13
C THR A 21 20.76 8.07 -13.63
N ALA A 22 21.90 7.53 -13.17
CA ALA A 22 21.89 6.37 -12.32
C ALA A 22 21.04 6.78 -11.13
N VAL A 23 19.78 6.34 -11.13
CA VAL A 23 18.94 6.34 -9.95
C VAL A 23 19.78 5.64 -8.91
N LEU A 24 20.30 6.38 -7.93
CA LEU A 24 21.17 5.84 -6.90
C LEU A 24 20.37 4.75 -6.18
N ALA A 25 20.64 3.49 -6.50
CA ALA A 25 20.04 2.37 -5.81
C ALA A 25 20.41 2.52 -4.33
N ASN A 26 19.41 2.72 -3.47
CA ASN A 26 19.63 2.79 -2.04
C ASN A 26 20.18 1.41 -1.61
N PRO A 27 21.45 1.31 -1.15
CA PRO A 27 22.07 0.02 -0.84
C PRO A 27 21.42 -0.70 0.36
N TYR A 28 20.47 -0.03 1.02
CA TYR A 28 19.70 -0.54 2.15
C TYR A 28 18.26 -0.94 1.75
N GLU A 29 17.93 -0.90 0.46
CA GLU A 29 16.62 -1.27 -0.05
C GLU A 29 16.74 -2.26 -1.21
N VAL A 30 15.96 -3.33 -1.16
CA VAL A 30 15.83 -4.29 -2.26
C VAL A 30 14.36 -4.44 -2.62
N ALA A 31 14.01 -4.12 -3.86
CA ALA A 31 12.64 -4.23 -4.37
C ALA A 31 12.37 -5.66 -4.87
N HIS A 32 11.25 -6.22 -4.43
CA HIS A 32 10.76 -7.53 -4.87
C HIS A 32 9.39 -7.35 -5.52
N THR A 33 9.24 -7.84 -6.75
CA THR A 33 7.92 -7.96 -7.37
C THR A 33 7.19 -9.15 -6.76
N VAL A 34 6.06 -8.88 -6.08
CA VAL A 34 5.20 -9.88 -5.46
C VAL A 34 3.82 -9.89 -6.12
N ARG A 35 3.18 -11.07 -6.15
CA ARG A 35 1.82 -11.24 -6.65
C ARG A 35 0.87 -11.40 -5.48
N LEU A 36 0.04 -10.40 -5.25
CA LEU A 36 -0.86 -10.35 -4.10
C LEU A 36 -2.31 -10.23 -4.57
N ALA A 37 -3.22 -11.00 -3.97
CA ALA A 37 -4.64 -10.87 -4.25
C ALA A 37 -5.16 -9.52 -3.71
N ASP A 38 -5.91 -8.78 -4.54
CA ASP A 38 -6.65 -7.62 -4.08
C ASP A 38 -7.80 -8.08 -3.17
N PRO A 39 -7.89 -7.60 -1.91
CA PRO A 39 -9.00 -7.93 -1.01
C PRO A 39 -10.40 -7.65 -1.57
N LEU A 40 -10.53 -6.81 -2.58
CA LEU A 40 -11.80 -6.38 -3.18
C LEU A 40 -12.22 -7.23 -4.38
N ASP A 41 -11.26 -7.90 -5.02
CA ASP A 41 -11.51 -8.64 -6.25
C ASP A 41 -11.69 -10.13 -5.94
N THR A 42 -12.88 -10.48 -5.43
CA THR A 42 -13.17 -11.81 -4.86
C THR A 42 -13.75 -12.80 -5.85
N GLU A 43 -14.22 -12.38 -7.02
CA GLU A 43 -14.94 -13.27 -7.95
C GLU A 43 -14.06 -13.76 -9.13
N ASP A 44 -13.08 -12.97 -9.60
CA ASP A 44 -12.19 -13.35 -10.71
C ASP A 44 -10.76 -12.77 -10.58
N GLY A 45 -10.41 -12.28 -9.38
CA GLY A 45 -9.29 -11.37 -9.19
C GLY A 45 -7.93 -11.97 -9.50
N LYS A 46 -7.33 -11.51 -10.60
CA LYS A 46 -5.93 -11.80 -10.92
C LYS A 46 -5.07 -11.13 -9.86
N PRO A 47 -4.11 -11.86 -9.24
CA PRO A 47 -3.16 -11.24 -8.32
C PRO A 47 -2.48 -10.03 -8.96
N GLN A 48 -2.45 -8.93 -8.24
CA GLN A 48 -1.77 -7.72 -8.67
C GLN A 48 -0.27 -7.86 -8.41
N GLU A 49 0.54 -7.42 -9.39
CA GLU A 49 1.98 -7.28 -9.22
C GLU A 49 2.29 -5.97 -8.48
N LEU A 50 2.88 -6.09 -7.29
CA LEU A 50 3.22 -4.98 -6.41
C LEU A 50 4.71 -5.02 -6.05
N GLN A 51 5.26 -3.84 -5.71
CA GLN A 51 6.65 -3.71 -5.26
C GLN A 51 6.70 -3.77 -3.74
N LEU A 52 7.20 -4.88 -3.20
CA LEU A 52 7.53 -5.03 -1.79
C LEU A 52 9.01 -4.70 -1.59
N ILE A 53 9.29 -3.61 -0.90
CA ILE A 53 10.65 -3.13 -0.67
C ILE A 53 11.13 -3.68 0.67
N GLN A 54 12.14 -4.53 0.65
CA GLN A 54 12.85 -5.04 1.82
C GLN A 54 13.87 -4.02 2.29
N LEU A 55 13.89 -3.75 3.59
CA LEU A 55 14.73 -2.76 4.24
C LEU A 55 15.83 -3.45 5.06
N PHE A 56 17.06 -2.99 4.89
CA PHE A 56 18.24 -3.50 5.60
C PHE A 56 18.88 -2.41 6.44
N ASP A 57 19.56 -2.80 7.52
CA ASP A 57 20.49 -1.91 8.19
C ASP A 57 21.89 -1.95 7.56
N LYS A 58 22.83 -1.27 8.22
CA LYS A 58 24.25 -1.21 7.83
C LYS A 58 24.95 -2.57 7.85
N ASP A 59 24.47 -3.51 8.67
CA ASP A 59 25.06 -4.82 8.89
C ASP A 59 24.42 -5.89 7.99
N LYS A 60 23.51 -5.46 7.08
CA LYS A 60 22.74 -6.29 6.15
C LYS A 60 21.73 -7.21 6.84
N ASP A 61 21.32 -6.86 8.05
CA ASP A 61 20.18 -7.48 8.70
C ASP A 61 18.86 -6.88 8.19
N VAL A 62 17.84 -7.72 8.04
CA VAL A 62 16.49 -7.29 7.63
C VAL A 62 15.83 -6.57 8.80
N ILE A 63 15.55 -5.28 8.65
CA ILE A 63 14.88 -4.47 9.67
C ILE A 63 13.38 -4.30 9.41
N GLY A 64 12.92 -4.53 8.19
CA GLY A 64 11.50 -4.45 7.86
C GLY A 64 11.22 -4.39 6.38
N TYR A 65 9.99 -4.01 6.05
CA TYR A 65 9.49 -3.92 4.70
C TYR A 65 8.59 -2.70 4.55
N LYS A 66 8.52 -2.16 3.33
CA LYS A 66 7.53 -1.15 2.94
C LYS A 66 6.91 -1.50 1.60
N MET A 67 5.65 -1.13 1.42
CA MET A 67 4.93 -1.28 0.16
C MET A 67 4.04 -0.06 -0.06
N GLN A 68 4.12 0.52 -1.24
CA GLN A 68 3.21 1.58 -1.64
C GLN A 68 1.96 0.95 -2.26
N LEU A 69 0.79 1.36 -1.79
CA LEU A 69 -0.49 0.91 -2.31
C LEU A 69 -1.21 2.07 -2.97
N HIS A 70 -1.67 1.81 -4.19
CA HIS A 70 -2.56 2.66 -4.94
C HIS A 70 -3.78 1.82 -5.31
N THR A 71 -4.93 2.14 -4.72
CA THR A 71 -6.19 1.46 -5.04
C THR A 71 -7.24 2.49 -5.40
N ASP A 72 -7.81 2.37 -6.60
CA ASP A 72 -8.94 3.19 -7.02
C ASP A 72 -10.23 2.45 -6.70
N VAL A 73 -11.13 3.07 -5.94
CA VAL A 73 -12.35 2.41 -5.52
C VAL A 73 -13.54 3.33 -5.70
N CYS A 74 -14.46 2.94 -6.59
CA CYS A 74 -15.73 3.62 -6.75
C CYS A 74 -16.83 2.83 -6.03
N LEU A 75 -17.28 3.30 -4.87
CA LEU A 75 -18.53 2.87 -4.27
C LEU A 75 -19.62 3.86 -4.67
N GLU A 76 -20.67 3.37 -5.35
CA GLU A 76 -21.88 4.15 -5.67
C GLU A 76 -21.61 5.56 -6.20
N ARG A 77 -20.66 5.68 -7.16
CA ARG A 77 -20.25 6.91 -7.85
C ARG A 77 -19.32 7.86 -7.08
N ILE A 78 -18.87 7.47 -5.88
CA ILE A 78 -17.78 8.17 -5.17
C ILE A 78 -16.51 7.34 -5.33
N CYS A 79 -15.60 7.83 -6.18
CA CYS A 79 -14.29 7.24 -6.37
C CYS A 79 -13.33 7.77 -5.30
N LYS A 80 -12.89 6.89 -4.40
CA LYS A 80 -11.87 7.16 -3.40
C LYS A 80 -10.57 6.48 -3.81
N LYS A 81 -9.56 7.30 -4.10
CA LYS A 81 -8.20 6.83 -4.32
C LYS A 81 -7.51 6.70 -2.97
N ILE A 82 -7.01 5.50 -2.66
CA ILE A 82 -6.13 5.27 -1.52
C ILE A 82 -4.71 5.34 -2.05
N GLU A 83 -3.92 6.26 -1.50
CA GLU A 83 -2.49 6.39 -1.78
C GLU A 83 -1.74 6.38 -0.45
N ILE A 84 -1.15 5.24 -0.11
CA ILE A 84 -0.53 5.01 1.19
C ILE A 84 0.77 4.24 1.06
N THR A 85 1.66 4.39 2.02
CA THR A 85 2.79 3.48 2.24
C THR A 85 2.59 2.72 3.53
N LEU A 86 2.57 1.40 3.43
CA LEU A 86 2.48 0.49 4.56
C LEU A 86 3.86 -0.01 4.95
N TYR A 87 4.08 -0.21 6.25
CA TYR A 87 5.34 -0.69 6.81
C TYR A 87 5.10 -1.90 7.71
N TRP A 88 5.99 -2.89 7.59
CA TRP A 88 6.03 -4.08 8.43
C TRP A 88 7.42 -4.29 9.04
N ASP A 89 7.48 -4.99 10.17
CA ASP A 89 8.72 -5.51 10.74
C ASP A 89 9.19 -6.77 9.98
N ALA A 90 10.37 -7.28 10.34
CA ALA A 90 10.95 -8.48 9.71
C ALA A 90 10.11 -9.76 9.88
N ASN A 91 9.16 -9.78 10.82
CA ASN A 91 8.26 -10.91 11.09
C ASN A 91 6.92 -10.78 10.35
N GLY A 92 6.71 -9.68 9.61
CA GLY A 92 5.47 -9.38 8.91
C GLY A 92 4.40 -8.77 9.80
N LYS A 93 4.76 -8.19 10.95
CA LYS A 93 3.82 -7.42 11.78
C LYS A 93 3.78 -5.98 11.32
N TYR A 94 2.58 -5.43 11.24
CA TYR A 94 2.35 -4.02 10.90
C TYR A 94 3.06 -3.07 11.88
N VAL A 95 3.72 -2.07 11.33
CA VAL A 95 4.44 -1.03 12.08
C VAL A 95 3.70 0.31 12.02
N LYS A 96 3.45 0.81 10.80
CA LYS A 96 2.83 2.11 10.55
C LYS A 96 2.30 2.24 9.12
N LEU A 97 1.50 3.28 8.92
CA LEU A 97 0.99 3.74 7.63
C LEU A 97 1.37 5.20 7.47
N GLU A 98 1.79 5.57 6.27
CA GLU A 98 2.05 6.95 5.88
C GLU A 98 1.18 7.31 4.68
N THR A 99 0.71 8.57 4.66
CA THR A 99 0.02 9.16 3.52
C THR A 99 0.86 10.30 2.96
N PRO A 100 0.89 10.52 1.65
CA PRO A 100 1.56 11.68 1.10
C PRO A 100 0.81 12.96 1.56
N PRO A 101 1.51 14.09 1.76
CA PRO A 101 0.89 15.32 2.27
C PRO A 101 -0.27 15.86 1.42
N ASN A 102 -0.26 15.55 0.12
CA ASN A 102 -1.24 16.00 -0.86
C ASN A 102 -2.34 14.96 -1.19
N ALA A 103 -2.34 13.80 -0.53
CA ALA A 103 -3.41 12.81 -0.65
C ALA A 103 -3.72 12.14 0.70
N PRO A 104 -4.31 12.90 1.65
CA PRO A 104 -4.79 12.32 2.90
C PRO A 104 -5.94 11.33 2.65
N LEU A 105 -6.16 10.41 3.60
CA LEU A 105 -7.33 9.55 3.56
C LEU A 105 -8.59 10.37 3.82
N THR A 106 -9.70 10.00 3.18
CA THR A 106 -10.99 10.69 3.32
C THR A 106 -12.11 9.76 3.80
N LYS A 107 -13.01 10.33 4.60
CA LYS A 107 -14.26 9.72 5.05
C LYS A 107 -15.33 9.80 3.95
N ASN A 108 -16.50 9.23 4.20
CA ASN A 108 -17.60 9.07 3.23
C ASN A 108 -18.18 10.40 2.73
N ASP A 109 -18.11 11.43 3.57
CA ASP A 109 -18.44 12.83 3.27
C ASP A 109 -17.32 13.59 2.53
N HIS A 110 -16.21 12.91 2.19
CA HIS A 110 -14.96 13.49 1.67
C HIS A 110 -14.16 14.30 2.69
N ASP A 111 -14.52 14.25 3.98
CA ASP A 111 -13.73 14.89 5.02
C ASP A 111 -12.39 14.18 5.18
N GLU A 112 -11.30 14.96 5.24
CA GLU A 112 -9.97 14.42 5.51
C GLU A 112 -9.91 13.76 6.89
N PHE A 113 -9.11 12.71 6.99
CA PHE A 113 -8.83 12.08 8.27
C PHE A 113 -8.16 13.06 9.23
N THR A 114 -8.75 13.22 10.40
CA THR A 114 -8.12 13.94 11.50
C THR A 114 -6.98 13.11 12.10
N LYS A 115 -6.14 13.73 12.93
CA LYS A 115 -5.14 13.01 13.73
C LYS A 115 -5.77 11.92 14.61
N GLY A 116 -7.01 12.12 15.08
CA GLY A 116 -7.75 11.13 15.86
C GLY A 116 -8.17 9.92 15.02
N ASP A 117 -8.54 10.15 13.77
CA ASP A 117 -8.89 9.09 12.81
C ASP A 117 -7.68 8.23 12.48
N TYR A 118 -6.52 8.85 12.19
CA TYR A 118 -5.28 8.11 11.96
C TYR A 118 -4.84 7.29 13.18
N LYS A 119 -4.96 7.83 14.40
CA LYS A 119 -4.69 7.06 15.64
C LYS A 119 -5.63 5.87 15.80
N THR A 120 -6.90 6.05 15.44
CA THR A 120 -7.90 4.99 15.47
C THR A 120 -7.59 3.92 14.43
N LEU A 121 -7.24 4.33 13.21
CA LEU A 121 -6.82 3.44 12.13
C LEU A 121 -5.59 2.62 12.53
N ASP A 122 -4.53 3.27 13.01
CA ASP A 122 -3.29 2.59 13.44
C ASP A 122 -3.57 1.52 14.52
N ARG A 123 -4.40 1.84 15.52
CA ARG A 123 -4.84 0.89 16.54
C ARG A 123 -5.59 -0.31 15.94
N ILE A 124 -6.46 -0.08 14.96
CA ILE A 124 -7.21 -1.14 14.27
C ILE A 124 -6.27 -2.03 13.44
N LEU A 125 -5.34 -1.42 12.69
CA LEU A 125 -4.38 -2.13 11.85
C LEU A 125 -3.41 -2.97 12.66
N LYS A 126 -3.06 -2.56 13.89
CA LYS A 126 -2.26 -3.37 14.83
C LYS A 126 -3.01 -4.56 15.42
N ASN A 127 -4.34 -4.62 15.30
CA ASN A 127 -5.13 -5.74 15.82
C ASN A 127 -5.25 -6.87 14.78
N GLU A 128 -4.34 -7.84 14.84
CA GLU A 128 -4.35 -9.06 13.99
C GLU A 128 -5.61 -9.93 14.17
N ARG A 129 -6.33 -9.80 15.29
CA ARG A 129 -7.54 -10.58 15.61
C ARG A 129 -8.84 -9.83 15.34
N SER A 130 -8.78 -8.78 14.50
CA SER A 130 -9.96 -8.01 14.12
C SER A 130 -10.96 -8.86 13.36
N ARG A 131 -12.26 -8.60 13.53
CA ARG A 131 -13.29 -9.27 12.74
C ARG A 131 -13.31 -8.78 11.28
N LEU A 132 -12.58 -7.71 10.95
CA LEU A 132 -12.30 -7.31 9.56
C LEU A 132 -11.72 -8.46 8.72
N GLY A 133 -10.98 -9.40 9.33
CA GLY A 133 -10.49 -10.60 8.66
C GLY A 133 -11.54 -11.69 8.43
N SER A 134 -12.64 -11.67 9.19
CA SER A 134 -13.64 -12.75 9.21
C SER A 134 -14.95 -12.40 8.50
N TYR A 135 -15.26 -11.12 8.32
CA TYR A 135 -16.53 -10.67 7.73
C TYR A 135 -16.30 -9.86 6.45
N PRO A 136 -17.24 -9.92 5.49
CA PRO A 136 -17.18 -9.13 4.27
C PRO A 136 -17.36 -7.64 4.57
N LEU A 137 -16.89 -6.79 3.65
CA LEU A 137 -17.02 -5.33 3.73
C LEU A 137 -18.45 -4.86 4.01
N SER A 138 -19.46 -5.47 3.37
CA SER A 138 -20.89 -5.12 3.56
C SER A 138 -21.32 -5.16 5.02
N SER A 139 -20.80 -6.10 5.82
CA SER A 139 -21.10 -6.21 7.26
C SER A 139 -20.68 -4.99 8.08
N PHE A 140 -19.76 -4.17 7.56
CA PHE A 140 -19.27 -2.96 8.22
C PHE A 140 -19.88 -1.68 7.63
N VAL A 141 -20.21 -1.68 6.33
CA VAL A 141 -20.92 -0.57 5.68
C VAL A 141 -22.35 -0.47 6.21
N ASP A 142 -23.06 -1.60 6.26
CA ASP A 142 -24.46 -1.66 6.72
C ASP A 142 -24.58 -1.27 8.20
N ALA A 143 -23.62 -1.69 9.03
CA ALA A 143 -23.58 -1.35 10.46
C ALA A 143 -23.39 0.16 10.73
N TYR A 144 -22.83 0.91 9.77
CA TYR A 144 -22.72 2.35 9.87
C TYR A 144 -23.99 3.05 9.37
N MET A 145 -24.57 2.57 8.28
CA MET A 145 -25.78 3.15 7.67
C MET A 145 -27.05 2.90 8.50
N SER A 146 -27.15 1.77 9.20
CA SER A 146 -28.30 1.41 10.05
C SER A 146 -28.40 2.22 11.35
N ASN A 147 -27.35 2.95 11.73
CA ASN A 147 -27.32 3.69 12.99
C ASN A 147 -28.25 4.93 12.98
N GLY A 148 -28.93 5.21 11.86
CA GLY A 148 -29.83 6.35 11.67
C GLY A 148 -31.33 6.03 11.51
N THR A 149 -31.75 4.78 11.28
CA THR A 149 -33.17 4.46 11.06
C THR A 149 -33.55 3.07 11.56
N ASP A 150 -34.33 3.07 12.64
CA ASP A 150 -35.29 2.06 13.09
C ASP A 150 -34.82 0.66 13.51
N ALA A 151 -35.66 0.08 14.37
CA ALA A 151 -35.44 -0.98 15.33
C ALA A 151 -34.78 -2.28 14.81
N VAL A 152 -34.08 -2.94 15.74
CA VAL A 152 -33.47 -4.27 15.64
C VAL A 152 -32.12 -4.33 14.94
N SER A 153 -31.09 -3.84 15.63
CA SER A 153 -29.73 -4.31 15.38
C SER A 153 -28.92 -4.50 16.66
N GLY A 154 -28.96 -5.74 17.13
CA GLY A 154 -28.31 -6.21 18.34
C GLY A 154 -26.80 -6.01 18.35
N ALA A 155 -26.20 -6.22 19.52
CA ALA A 155 -24.80 -6.01 19.91
C ALA A 155 -23.69 -6.25 18.85
N THR A 156 -23.93 -7.07 17.84
CA THR A 156 -23.05 -7.30 16.68
C THR A 156 -22.71 -6.03 15.91
N GLN A 157 -23.69 -5.14 15.63
CA GLN A 157 -23.42 -3.91 14.87
C GLN A 157 -22.61 -2.89 15.69
N GLN A 158 -22.94 -2.73 16.98
CA GLN A 158 -22.16 -1.89 17.89
C GLN A 158 -20.71 -2.37 18.06
N ARG A 159 -20.49 -3.70 18.00
CA ARG A 159 -19.13 -4.26 18.02
C ARG A 159 -18.41 -4.01 16.70
N ALA A 160 -19.09 -4.14 15.55
CA ALA A 160 -18.51 -3.88 14.22
C ALA A 160 -18.10 -2.42 14.05
N ALA A 161 -18.94 -1.47 14.50
CA ALA A 161 -18.64 -0.05 14.47
C ALA A 161 -17.37 0.34 15.26
N LYS A 162 -16.98 -0.43 16.29
CA LYS A 162 -15.76 -0.21 17.08
C LYS A 162 -14.46 -0.67 16.36
N GLU A 163 -14.61 -1.42 15.27
CA GLU A 163 -13.49 -1.97 14.48
C GLU A 163 -13.24 -1.18 13.20
N ILE A 164 -13.93 -0.06 13.00
CA ILE A 164 -13.74 0.84 11.86
C ILE A 164 -13.49 2.27 12.35
N VAL A 165 -12.82 3.07 11.52
CA VAL A 165 -12.86 4.53 11.68
C VAL A 165 -14.27 5.00 11.29
N PRO A 166 -14.97 5.78 12.13
CA PRO A 166 -16.28 6.32 11.81
C PRO A 166 -16.27 7.08 10.48
N GLY A 167 -17.21 6.77 9.58
CA GLY A 167 -17.26 7.35 8.24
C GLY A 167 -16.21 6.80 7.27
N ALA A 168 -15.42 5.79 7.63
CA ALA A 168 -14.40 5.21 6.75
C ALA A 168 -14.30 3.68 6.87
N ALA A 169 -15.45 3.01 6.97
CA ALA A 169 -15.54 1.54 7.00
C ALA A 169 -14.76 0.90 5.84
N TYR A 170 -14.91 1.47 4.65
CA TYR A 170 -14.26 1.03 3.43
C TYR A 170 -12.73 1.00 3.53
N SER A 171 -12.10 2.18 3.68
CA SER A 171 -10.65 2.31 3.75
C SER A 171 -10.09 1.50 4.91
N THR A 172 -10.80 1.48 6.06
CA THR A 172 -10.37 0.69 7.21
C THR A 172 -10.32 -0.81 6.89
N TRP A 173 -11.36 -1.35 6.26
CA TRP A 173 -11.45 -2.76 5.91
C TRP A 173 -10.39 -3.16 4.88
N VAL A 174 -10.27 -2.40 3.78
CA VAL A 174 -9.32 -2.71 2.70
C VAL A 174 -7.88 -2.68 3.20
N ILE A 175 -7.50 -1.61 3.91
CA ILE A 175 -6.13 -1.46 4.41
C ILE A 175 -5.82 -2.57 5.41
N TRP A 176 -6.75 -2.93 6.29
CA TRP A 176 -6.54 -4.04 7.23
C TRP A 176 -6.29 -5.36 6.50
N ARG A 177 -7.04 -5.64 5.43
CA ARG A 177 -6.89 -6.87 4.64
C ARG A 177 -5.58 -6.92 3.87
N TRP A 178 -5.10 -5.78 3.37
CA TRP A 178 -3.75 -5.68 2.82
C TRP A 178 -2.68 -5.94 3.87
N VAL A 179 -2.82 -5.31 5.05
CA VAL A 179 -1.85 -5.43 6.15
C VAL A 179 -1.68 -6.87 6.62
N HIS A 180 -2.77 -7.62 6.74
CA HIS A 180 -2.79 -8.98 7.30
C HIS A 180 -2.94 -10.09 6.25
N GLY A 181 -2.94 -9.73 4.97
CA GLY A 181 -3.13 -10.65 3.86
C GLY A 181 -1.85 -11.38 3.44
N ASP A 182 -1.81 -11.74 2.17
CA ASP A 182 -0.75 -12.55 1.56
C ASP A 182 0.66 -11.93 1.64
N VAL A 183 0.75 -10.61 1.79
CA VAL A 183 2.04 -9.91 1.97
C VAL A 183 2.82 -10.45 3.17
N THR A 184 2.13 -10.88 4.23
CA THR A 184 2.76 -11.41 5.45
C THR A 184 3.50 -12.73 5.17
N ARG A 185 3.00 -13.54 4.23
CA ARG A 185 3.63 -14.77 3.78
C ARG A 185 4.90 -14.47 2.97
N GLU A 186 4.83 -13.50 2.06
CA GLU A 186 5.98 -13.07 1.26
C GLU A 186 7.09 -12.48 2.15
N ILE A 187 6.74 -11.64 3.12
CA ILE A 187 7.69 -11.10 4.11
C ILE A 187 8.43 -12.24 4.83
N LYS A 188 7.70 -13.22 5.35
CA LYS A 188 8.33 -14.37 6.06
C LYS A 188 9.24 -15.18 5.14
N ARG A 189 8.81 -15.41 3.89
CA ARG A 189 9.62 -16.12 2.88
C ARG A 189 10.92 -15.37 2.60
N LEU A 190 10.86 -14.07 2.36
CA LEU A 190 12.03 -13.22 2.05
C LEU A 190 12.97 -13.10 3.26
N THR A 191 12.44 -12.93 4.47
CA THR A 191 13.26 -12.88 5.69
C THR A 191 14.00 -14.21 5.91
N ALA A 192 13.37 -15.35 5.60
CA ALA A 192 14.01 -16.66 5.73
C ALA A 192 15.18 -16.86 4.75
N GLN A 193 15.10 -16.28 3.54
CA GLN A 193 16.14 -16.41 2.51
C GLN A 193 17.43 -15.64 2.83
N VAL A 194 17.36 -14.59 3.66
CA VAL A 194 18.55 -13.85 4.09
C VAL A 194 19.32 -14.61 5.18
N LYS A 195 18.61 -15.46 5.95
CA LYS A 195 19.20 -16.23 7.05
C LYS A 195 19.81 -17.57 6.62
N SER A 196 19.68 -17.95 5.34
CA SER A 196 20.20 -19.21 4.76
C SER A 196 21.45 -18.95 3.94
#